data_AF-A0A1G0PPF5-F1
#
_entry.id   AF-A0A1G0PPF5-F1
#
_cell.length_a   1.000
_cell.length_b   1.000
_cell.length_c   1.000
_cell.angle_alpha   90.00
_cell.angle_beta   90.00
_cell.angle_gamma   90.00
#
_symmetry.space_group_name_H-M   'P 1'
#
loop_
_entity.id
_entity.type
_entity.pdbx_description
1 polymer ?
#
loop_
_entity_poly.entity_id
_entity_poly.type
_entity_poly.pdbx_seq_one_letter_code
_entity_poly.pdbx_strand_id
1 'polypeptide(L)'
;MMKMMNDKMIPPQQNSDDKIYLRVNTGEKIGSWVCDKYNVTENKTLIREVWIADWNYTGLKLDYKNVLKSLEKFFNYFTEQLGDKVKSQSLNLDFSLADKGIPVKTIHYANGEENGSSIIKEIKEEELPYSLFMVPSGFTKDNLFDLQNDFGN
;
A
#
# COMPACT_ATOMS: atom_id res chain seq x y z
N MET A 1 30.17 9.08 51.26
CA MET A 1 30.55 8.22 50.12
C MET A 1 29.27 7.90 49.34
N MET A 2 29.04 8.59 48.23
CA MET A 2 27.80 8.49 47.44
C MET A 2 27.75 7.18 46.64
N LYS A 3 26.64 6.45 46.74
CA LYS A 3 26.26 5.37 45.80
C LYS A 3 25.85 6.03 44.49
N MET A 4 26.65 5.86 43.44
CA MET A 4 26.24 6.24 42.08
C MET A 4 25.19 5.24 41.59
N MET A 5 23.94 5.71 41.52
CA MET A 5 22.85 5.04 40.82
C MET A 5 23.11 5.17 39.32
N ASN A 6 23.31 4.03 38.67
CA ASN A 6 23.42 3.93 37.23
C ASN A 6 21.99 3.95 36.67
N ASP A 7 21.49 5.15 36.35
CA ASP A 7 20.25 5.32 35.59
C ASP A 7 20.45 4.69 34.21
N LYS A 8 20.05 3.42 34.11
CA LYS A 8 19.78 2.79 32.83
C LYS A 8 18.59 3.53 32.23
N MET A 9 18.88 4.53 31.39
CA MET A 9 17.94 5.00 30.37
C MET A 9 17.46 3.77 29.60
N ILE A 10 16.25 3.33 29.91
CA ILE A 10 15.48 2.46 29.05
C ILE A 10 15.07 3.37 27.89
N PRO A 11 15.55 3.17 26.65
CA PRO A 11 15.02 3.92 25.52
C PRO A 11 13.51 3.68 25.47
N PRO A 12 12.69 4.70 25.16
CA PRO A 12 11.25 4.52 25.07
C PRO A 12 10.97 3.36 24.12
N GLN A 13 10.19 2.38 24.57
CA GLN A 13 9.62 1.36 23.71
C GLN A 13 8.78 2.10 22.66
N GLN A 14 9.37 2.33 21.48
CA GLN A 14 8.61 2.68 20.30
C GLN A 14 7.70 1.48 20.01
N ASN A 15 6.39 1.71 20.07
CA ASN A 15 5.41 0.79 19.49
C ASN A 15 5.84 0.53 18.05
N SER A 16 6.20 -0.71 17.72
CA SER A 16 7.05 -1.02 16.58
C SER A 16 6.29 -1.33 15.29
N ASP A 17 5.06 -0.83 15.15
CA ASP A 17 4.18 -1.06 14.00
C ASP A 17 4.33 0.00 12.89
N ASP A 18 5.22 0.99 13.06
CA ASP A 18 5.45 2.00 12.04
C ASP A 18 6.39 1.50 10.94
N LYS A 19 5.90 1.51 9.70
CA LYS A 19 6.70 1.23 8.51
C LYS A 19 7.76 2.31 8.28
N ILE A 20 8.96 1.86 7.91
CA ILE A 20 10.07 2.73 7.54
C ILE A 20 10.34 2.58 6.04
N TYR A 21 10.36 3.71 5.32
CA TYR A 21 10.63 3.77 3.88
C TYR A 21 12.02 4.35 3.65
N LEU A 22 12.95 3.52 3.19
CA LEU A 22 14.33 3.92 2.91
C LEU A 22 14.58 3.91 1.41
N ARG A 23 14.97 5.06 0.83
CA ARG A 23 15.46 5.08 -0.55
C ARG A 23 16.83 4.40 -0.61
N VAL A 24 16.96 3.36 -1.42
CA VAL A 24 18.18 2.54 -1.52
C VAL A 24 18.85 2.62 -2.89
N ASN A 25 18.15 3.08 -3.92
CA ASN A 25 18.71 3.29 -5.26
C ASN A 25 17.99 4.44 -5.97
N THR A 26 18.67 5.07 -6.94
CA THR A 26 18.13 6.14 -7.80
C THR A 26 18.55 5.91 -9.24
N GLY A 27 17.65 6.23 -10.17
CA GLY A 27 17.94 6.16 -11.60
C GLY A 27 17.79 4.75 -12.19
N GLU A 28 17.16 3.82 -11.46
CA GLU A 28 16.94 2.46 -11.94
C GLU A 28 15.83 2.46 -13.00
N LYS A 29 16.07 1.76 -14.12
CA LYS A 29 15.10 1.73 -15.22
C LYS A 29 14.16 0.53 -15.08
N ILE A 30 12.86 0.81 -14.98
CA ILE A 30 11.78 -0.18 -14.98
C ILE A 30 10.91 0.10 -16.20
N GLY A 31 10.96 -0.76 -17.21
CA GLY A 31 10.27 -0.51 -18.48
C GLY A 31 10.73 0.80 -19.14
N SER A 32 9.79 1.72 -19.37
CA SER A 32 10.06 3.07 -19.90
C SER A 32 10.37 4.12 -18.83
N TRP A 33 10.21 3.80 -17.53
CA TRP A 33 10.36 4.75 -16.44
C TRP A 33 11.73 4.67 -15.76
N VAL A 34 12.27 5.84 -15.41
CA VAL A 34 13.42 5.97 -14.51
C VAL A 34 12.89 6.18 -13.10
N CYS A 35 13.37 5.38 -12.16
CA CYS A 35 12.76 5.23 -10.84
C CYS A 35 13.76 5.38 -9.69
N ASP A 36 13.24 5.79 -8.54
CA ASP A 36 13.88 5.63 -7.24
C ASP A 36 13.37 4.32 -6.59
N LYS A 37 14.28 3.49 -6.08
CA LYS A 37 13.95 2.27 -5.35
C LYS A 37 13.91 2.55 -3.86
N TYR A 38 12.83 2.09 -3.22
CA TYR A 38 12.62 2.14 -1.79
C TYR A 38 12.48 0.74 -1.20
N ASN A 39 13.14 0.52 -0.07
CA ASN A 39 12.88 -0.62 0.80
C ASN A 39 11.92 -0.18 1.90
N VAL A 40 10.85 -0.94 2.09
CA VAL A 40 9.89 -0.74 3.18
C VAL A 40 10.11 -1.83 4.20
N THR A 41 10.43 -1.41 5.42
CA THR A 41 10.65 -2.32 6.55
C THR A 41 9.63 -2.07 7.64
N GLU A 42 9.23 -3.14 8.31
CA GLU A 42 8.38 -3.13 9.48
C GLU A 42 9.02 -4.05 10.52
N ASN A 43 9.15 -3.60 11.77
CA ASN A 43 9.88 -4.35 12.79
C ASN A 43 11.31 -4.77 12.38
N LYS A 44 11.99 -3.96 11.56
CA LYS A 44 13.32 -4.21 10.95
C LYS A 44 13.35 -5.36 9.92
N THR A 45 12.20 -5.94 9.57
CA THR A 45 12.08 -6.93 8.50
C THR A 45 11.68 -6.26 7.20
N LEU A 46 12.33 -6.62 6.09
CA LEU A 46 11.93 -6.18 4.75
C LEU A 46 10.58 -6.82 4.39
N ILE A 47 9.57 -5.98 4.18
CA ILE A 47 8.22 -6.43 3.81
C ILE A 47 7.86 -6.05 2.38
N ARG A 48 8.54 -5.05 1.80
CA ARG A 48 8.26 -4.58 0.44
C ARG A 48 9.45 -3.87 -0.17
N GLU A 49 9.61 -4.02 -1.48
CA GLU A 49 10.42 -3.13 -2.31
C GLU A 49 9.51 -2.39 -3.29
N VAL A 50 9.73 -1.09 -3.49
CA VAL A 50 8.89 -0.24 -4.33
C VAL A 50 9.76 0.61 -5.25
N TRP A 51 9.45 0.63 -6.54
CA TRP A 51 10.08 1.51 -7.52
C TRP A 51 9.11 2.62 -7.89
N ILE A 52 9.51 3.85 -7.60
CA ILE A 52 8.70 5.05 -7.79
C ILE A 52 9.19 5.81 -9.02
N ALA A 53 8.32 5.97 -10.00
CA ALA A 53 8.53 6.87 -11.14
C ALA A 53 8.01 8.28 -10.81
N ASP A 54 8.75 9.31 -11.19
CA ASP A 54 8.32 10.70 -11.00
C ASP A 54 7.03 10.98 -11.80
N TRP A 55 6.09 11.69 -11.18
CA TRP A 55 4.81 12.07 -11.79
C TRP A 55 4.98 12.72 -13.17
N ASN A 56 6.01 13.56 -13.35
CA ASN A 56 6.27 14.28 -14.59
C ASN A 56 6.58 13.37 -15.78
N TYR A 57 7.04 12.13 -15.54
CA TYR A 57 7.39 11.18 -16.59
C TYR A 57 6.29 10.14 -16.86
N THR A 58 5.18 10.21 -16.13
CA THR A 58 4.09 9.22 -16.24
C THR A 58 3.00 9.62 -17.22
N GLY A 59 3.01 10.87 -17.67
CA GLY A 59 1.94 11.44 -18.52
C GLY A 59 0.65 11.73 -17.77
N LEU A 60 0.58 11.43 -16.46
CA LEU A 60 -0.58 11.75 -15.63
C LEU A 60 -0.54 13.21 -15.16
N LYS A 61 -1.72 13.84 -15.13
CA LYS A 61 -1.89 15.20 -14.59
C LYS A 61 -1.64 15.21 -13.07
N LEU A 62 -1.21 16.34 -12.52
CA LEU A 62 -0.94 16.45 -11.07
C LEU A 62 -2.19 16.18 -10.21
N ASP A 63 -3.39 16.39 -10.76
CA ASP A 63 -4.66 16.15 -10.07
C ASP A 63 -4.90 14.66 -9.73
N TYR A 64 -4.22 13.73 -10.41
CA TYR A 64 -4.27 12.30 -10.09
C TYR A 64 -3.76 12.01 -8.66
N LYS A 65 -2.89 12.86 -8.10
CA LYS A 65 -2.49 12.75 -6.68
C LYS A 65 -3.69 12.93 -5.73
N ASN A 66 -4.62 13.82 -6.06
CA ASN A 66 -5.84 14.02 -5.27
C ASN A 66 -6.81 12.85 -5.44
N VAL A 67 -6.86 12.27 -6.64
CA VAL A 67 -7.63 11.04 -6.90
C VAL A 67 -7.10 9.88 -6.06
N LEU A 68 -5.79 9.66 -6.01
CA LEU A 68 -5.20 8.61 -5.17
C LEU A 68 -5.50 8.81 -3.68
N LYS A 69 -5.42 10.05 -3.18
CA LYS A 69 -5.82 10.36 -1.80
C LYS A 69 -7.31 10.11 -1.53
N SER A 70 -8.17 10.35 -2.53
CA SER A 70 -9.60 10.08 -2.40
C SER A 70 -9.87 8.58 -2.41
N LEU A 71 -9.11 7.83 -3.21
CA LEU A 71 -9.14 6.37 -3.26
C LEU A 71 -8.64 5.77 -1.93
N GLU A 72 -7.56 6.29 -1.36
CA GLU A 72 -7.07 5.93 -0.02
C GLU A 72 -8.17 6.11 1.03
N LYS A 73 -8.83 7.27 1.06
CA LYS A 73 -9.94 7.52 1.99
C LYS A 73 -11.09 6.53 1.80
N PHE A 74 -11.46 6.25 0.55
CA PHE A 74 -12.50 5.29 0.23
C PHE A 74 -12.14 3.89 0.74
N PHE A 75 -10.91 3.43 0.51
CA PHE A 75 -10.47 2.13 0.98
C PHE A 75 -10.34 2.07 2.51
N ASN A 76 -9.83 3.11 3.16
CA ASN A 76 -9.76 3.17 4.61
C ASN A 76 -11.16 3.12 5.23
N TYR A 77 -12.12 3.87 4.69
CA TYR A 77 -13.51 3.77 5.12
C TYR A 77 -14.05 2.35 4.91
N PHE A 78 -13.77 1.73 3.76
CA PHE A 78 -14.22 0.37 3.48
C PHE A 78 -13.60 -0.65 4.45
N THR A 79 -12.30 -0.58 4.73
CA THR A 79 -11.61 -1.51 5.63
C THR A 79 -11.98 -1.30 7.11
N GLU A 80 -12.36 -0.10 7.52
CA GLU A 80 -12.92 0.16 8.85
C GLU A 80 -14.25 -0.56 9.07
N GLN A 81 -15.08 -0.64 8.02
CA GLN A 81 -16.37 -1.33 8.05
C GLN A 81 -16.23 -2.86 7.99
N LEU A 82 -15.09 -3.34 7.50
CA LEU A 82 -14.75 -4.75 7.48
C LEU A 82 -14.17 -5.15 8.84
N GLY A 83 -14.80 -6.11 9.53
CA GLY A 83 -14.33 -6.59 10.83
C GLY A 83 -12.86 -7.05 10.81
N ASP A 84 -12.23 -7.15 11.98
CA ASP A 84 -10.77 -7.32 12.11
C ASP A 84 -10.18 -8.54 11.38
N LYS A 85 -10.98 -9.59 11.15
CA LYS A 85 -10.59 -10.78 10.37
C LYS A 85 -10.39 -10.50 8.86
N VAL A 86 -11.04 -9.49 8.31
CA VAL A 86 -10.90 -9.12 6.89
C VAL A 86 -9.85 -8.03 6.71
N LYS A 87 -9.61 -7.18 7.72
CA LYS A 87 -8.51 -6.19 7.70
C LYS A 87 -7.15 -6.82 7.43
N SER A 88 -6.88 -8.01 7.97
CA SER A 88 -5.61 -8.73 7.76
C SER A 88 -5.41 -9.27 6.33
N GLN A 89 -6.48 -9.38 5.52
CA GLN A 89 -6.42 -9.74 4.10
C GLN A 89 -6.69 -8.55 3.18
N SER A 90 -7.00 -7.38 3.77
CA SER A 90 -7.46 -6.23 3.01
C SER A 90 -6.33 -5.63 2.17
N LEU A 91 -6.76 -4.99 1.09
CA LEU A 91 -5.97 -4.18 0.18
C LEU A 91 -5.19 -3.12 0.97
N ASN A 92 -4.01 -3.49 1.49
CA ASN A 92 -3.04 -2.59 2.10
C ASN A 92 -2.41 -1.71 1.02
N LEU A 93 -3.26 -0.85 0.45
CA LEU A 93 -2.90 0.19 -0.49
C LEU A 93 -2.21 1.28 0.31
N ASP A 94 -0.91 1.12 0.38
CA ASP A 94 -0.01 1.99 1.08
C ASP A 94 0.39 3.14 0.13
N PHE A 95 -0.23 4.30 0.35
CA PHE A 95 0.01 5.51 -0.45
C PHE A 95 1.09 6.41 0.17
N SER A 96 1.88 5.92 1.14
CA SER A 96 2.89 6.71 1.86
C SER A 96 3.98 7.28 0.94
N LEU A 97 4.16 6.72 -0.26
CA LEU A 97 5.09 7.21 -1.29
C LEU A 97 4.39 7.98 -2.44
N ALA A 98 3.09 8.23 -2.35
CA ALA A 98 2.33 8.89 -3.43
C ALA A 98 2.75 10.35 -3.65
N ASP A 99 3.36 11.00 -2.65
CA ASP A 99 3.96 12.33 -2.83
C ASP A 99 5.26 12.29 -3.64
N LYS A 100 5.95 11.13 -3.68
CA LYS A 100 7.20 10.93 -4.43
C LYS A 100 6.97 10.57 -5.89
N GLY A 101 5.84 9.95 -6.22
CA GLY A 101 5.58 9.49 -7.58
C GLY A 101 4.56 8.37 -7.65
N ILE A 102 4.62 7.62 -8.74
CA ILE A 102 3.78 6.45 -8.99
C ILE A 102 4.60 5.19 -8.77
N PRO A 103 4.14 4.24 -7.94
CA PRO A 103 4.76 2.92 -7.87
C PRO A 103 4.53 2.16 -9.18
N VAL A 104 5.59 2.01 -9.99
CA VAL A 104 5.53 1.29 -11.27
C VAL A 104 5.98 -0.17 -11.15
N LYS A 105 6.67 -0.51 -10.06
CA LYS A 105 6.95 -1.90 -9.68
C LYS A 105 6.91 -2.04 -8.17
N THR A 106 6.37 -3.14 -7.69
CA THR A 106 6.35 -3.51 -6.27
C THR A 106 6.68 -4.99 -6.13
N ILE A 107 7.48 -5.32 -5.12
CA ILE A 107 7.72 -6.70 -4.68
C ILE A 107 7.33 -6.79 -3.21
N HIS A 108 6.54 -7.79 -2.85
CA HIS A 108 6.10 -8.07 -1.49
C HIS A 108 6.83 -9.28 -0.95
N TYR A 109 7.13 -9.23 0.35
CA TYR A 109 7.79 -10.31 1.05
C TYR A 109 6.93 -10.80 2.20
N ALA A 110 6.90 -12.12 2.38
CA ALA A 110 6.41 -12.76 3.60
C ALA A 110 7.45 -13.80 4.04
N ASN A 111 7.78 -13.80 5.34
CA ASN A 111 8.78 -14.69 5.92
C ASN A 111 10.16 -14.64 5.22
N GLY A 112 10.51 -13.48 4.65
CA GLY A 112 11.77 -13.27 3.94
C GLY A 112 11.78 -13.74 2.48
N GLU A 113 10.67 -14.31 1.99
CA GLU A 113 10.53 -14.77 0.61
C GLU A 113 9.58 -13.85 -0.17
N GLU A 114 9.83 -13.70 -1.48
CA GLU A 114 8.90 -12.98 -2.36
C GLU A 114 7.58 -13.74 -2.43
N ASN A 115 6.49 -13.08 -2.04
CA ASN A 115 5.14 -13.67 -2.07
C ASN A 115 4.23 -13.04 -3.14
N GLY A 116 4.73 -12.04 -3.86
CA GLY A 116 4.01 -11.41 -4.95
C GLY A 116 4.76 -10.20 -5.50
N SER A 117 4.55 -9.92 -6.78
CA SER A 117 5.07 -8.73 -7.41
C SER A 117 4.12 -8.19 -8.47
N SER A 118 4.23 -6.89 -8.71
CA SER A 118 3.48 -6.19 -9.74
C SER A 118 4.41 -5.27 -10.52
N ILE A 119 4.14 -5.14 -11.81
CA ILE A 119 4.81 -4.18 -12.69
C ILE A 119 3.76 -3.54 -13.59
N ILE A 120 3.68 -2.21 -13.55
CA ILE A 120 2.88 -1.44 -14.50
C ILE A 120 3.57 -1.55 -15.85
N LYS A 121 2.81 -1.91 -16.89
CA LYS A 121 3.34 -1.99 -18.26
C LYS A 121 3.01 -0.74 -19.09
N GLU A 122 1.87 -0.12 -18.79
CA GLU A 122 1.35 1.02 -19.52
C GLU A 122 0.46 1.85 -18.60
N ILE A 123 0.44 3.17 -18.84
CA ILE A 123 -0.50 4.11 -18.25
C ILE A 123 -1.17 4.86 -19.40
N LYS A 124 -2.50 4.84 -19.46
CA LYS A 124 -3.29 5.54 -20.48
C LYS A 124 -4.50 6.23 -19.85
N GLU A 125 -4.87 7.38 -20.39
CA GLU A 125 -6.12 8.07 -20.08
C GLU A 125 -7.18 7.60 -21.08
N GLU A 126 -8.30 7.10 -20.57
CA GLU A 126 -9.40 6.57 -21.39
C GLU A 126 -10.73 7.02 -20.78
N GLU A 127 -11.68 7.39 -21.63
CA GLU A 127 -13.05 7.66 -21.22
C GLU A 127 -13.82 6.33 -21.16
N LEU A 128 -14.23 5.95 -19.97
CA LEU A 128 -14.95 4.70 -19.74
C LEU A 128 -16.46 4.98 -19.63
N PRO A 129 -17.32 4.19 -20.30
CA PRO A 129 -18.76 4.38 -20.20
C PRO A 129 -19.24 4.08 -18.78
N TYR A 130 -20.10 4.95 -18.24
CA TYR A 130 -20.65 4.84 -16.89
C TYR A 130 -21.29 3.48 -16.59
N SER A 131 -21.86 2.83 -17.61
CA SER A 131 -22.48 1.51 -17.50
C SER A 131 -21.53 0.41 -17.02
N LEU A 132 -20.21 0.56 -17.17
CA LEU A 132 -19.22 -0.39 -16.62
C LEU A 132 -19.18 -0.41 -15.09
N PHE A 133 -19.64 0.66 -14.45
CA PHE A 133 -19.67 0.80 -13.00
C PHE A 133 -21.06 0.50 -12.41
N MET A 134 -22.04 0.15 -13.25
CA MET A 134 -23.36 -0.27 -12.81
C MET A 134 -23.36 -1.75 -12.48
N VAL A 135 -24.06 -2.12 -11.41
CA VAL A 135 -24.29 -3.53 -11.07
C VAL A 135 -25.16 -4.15 -12.18
N PRO A 136 -24.75 -5.26 -12.81
CA PRO A 136 -25.56 -5.92 -13.83
C PRO A 136 -26.91 -6.40 -13.27
N SER A 137 -27.91 -6.57 -14.14
CA SER A 137 -29.20 -7.14 -13.74
C SER A 137 -29.03 -8.58 -13.23
N GLY A 138 -29.81 -8.96 -12.21
CA GLY A 138 -29.81 -10.32 -11.65
C GLY A 138 -28.88 -10.52 -10.46
N PHE A 139 -28.12 -9.49 -10.05
CA PHE A 139 -27.38 -9.50 -8.80
C PHE A 139 -28.29 -9.03 -7.65
N THR A 140 -28.26 -9.77 -6.55
CA THR A 140 -28.87 -9.38 -5.28
C THR A 140 -27.82 -8.78 -4.37
N LYS A 141 -28.21 -7.76 -3.61
CA LYS A 141 -27.36 -7.21 -2.55
C LYS A 141 -27.49 -8.11 -1.33
N ASP A 142 -26.45 -8.87 -1.05
CA ASP A 142 -26.32 -9.58 0.23
C ASP A 142 -25.45 -8.79 1.20
N ASN A 143 -25.73 -8.98 2.48
CA ASN A 143 -24.90 -8.43 3.53
C ASN A 143 -23.65 -9.30 3.67
N LEU A 144 -22.47 -8.68 3.62
CA LEU A 144 -21.19 -9.39 3.75
C LEU A 144 -21.09 -10.20 5.05
N PHE A 145 -21.80 -9.78 6.10
CA PHE A 145 -21.84 -10.47 7.39
C PHE A 145 -22.75 -11.70 7.40
N ASP A 146 -23.72 -11.80 6.49
CA ASP A 146 -24.61 -12.96 6.40
C ASP A 146 -23.95 -14.11 5.62
N LEU A 147 -23.03 -13.80 4.69
CA LEU A 147 -22.27 -14.78 3.90
C LEU A 147 -21.24 -15.58 4.72
N GLN A 148 -20.81 -15.10 5.90
CA GLN A 148 -19.86 -15.85 6.73
C GLN A 148 -20.47 -17.08 7.42
N ASN A 149 -21.81 -17.18 7.48
CA ASN A 149 -22.49 -18.34 8.05
C ASN A 149 -22.65 -19.51 7.05
N ASP A 150 -22.50 -19.27 5.74
CA ASP A 150 -22.72 -20.30 4.71
C ASP A 150 -21.45 -21.04 4.27
N PHE A 151 -20.25 -20.50 4.55
CA PHE A 151 -18.97 -21.18 4.28
C PHE A 151 -18.40 -21.95 5.49
N GLY A 152 -19.21 -22.08 6.55
CA GLY A 152 -18.85 -22.71 7.82
C GLY A 152 -19.43 -24.11 8.07
N ASN A 153 -19.86 -24.83 7.02
CA ASN A 153 -20.25 -26.24 7.09
C ASN A 153 -19.28 -27.13 6.30
#